data_AF-A0A433DJ53-F1
#
_entry.id   AF-A0A433DJ53-F1
#
_cell.length_a   1.000
_cell.length_b   1.000
_cell.length_c   1.000
_cell.angle_alpha   90.00
_cell.angle_beta   90.00
_cell.angle_gamma   90.00
#
_symmetry.space_group_name_H-M   'P 1'
#
loop_
_entity.id
_entity.type
_entity.pdbx_description
1 polymer ?
#
loop_
_entity_poly.entity_id
_entity_poly.type
_entity_poly.pdbx_seq_one_letter_code
_entity_poly.pdbx_strand_id
1 'polypeptide(L)'
;MHPLPKCINALQYRSFWESTDEPSLNKFLYYRFSAGNLQEEDTEHSRYTAELNVIGKYYDEASEVGQKLQKWKKAFKASIMFLRISST
;
A
#
# COMPACT_ATOMS: atom_id res chain seq x y z
N MET A 1 -0.64 1.36 11.96
CA MET A 1 -0.81 -0.10 12.06
C MET A 1 0.50 -0.64 12.59
N HIS A 2 0.46 -1.58 13.53
CA HIS A 2 1.67 -2.29 13.96
C HIS A 2 1.59 -3.72 13.43
N PRO A 3 2.10 -4.01 12.21
CA PRO A 3 2.02 -5.34 11.67
C PRO A 3 2.94 -6.28 12.46
N LEU A 4 2.64 -7.57 12.42
CA LEU A 4 3.43 -8.60 13.08
C LEU A 4 4.88 -8.52 12.57
N PRO A 5 5.89 -8.76 13.41
CA PRO A 5 7.30 -8.70 12.99
C PRO A 5 7.59 -9.53 11.74
N LYS A 6 6.95 -10.70 11.60
CA LYS A 6 7.07 -11.56 10.41
C LYS A 6 6.51 -10.92 9.14
N CYS A 7 5.41 -10.17 9.24
CA CYS A 7 4.84 -9.42 8.13
C CYS A 7 5.75 -8.24 7.77
N ILE A 8 6.16 -7.46 8.77
CA ILE A 8 7.06 -6.31 8.58
C ILE A 8 8.37 -6.70 7.88
N ASN A 9 8.98 -7.81 8.29
CA ASN A 9 10.24 -8.27 7.70
C ASN A 9 10.10 -8.77 6.24
N ALA A 10 8.87 -9.06 5.80
CA ALA A 10 8.59 -9.47 4.42
C ALA A 10 8.30 -8.28 3.49
N LEU A 11 8.14 -7.06 4.04
CA LEU A 11 7.83 -5.86 3.28
C LEU A 11 9.10 -5.18 2.78
N GLN A 12 9.08 -4.76 1.52
CA GLN A 12 10.20 -4.04 0.93
C GLN A 12 10.32 -2.62 1.50
N TYR A 13 9.19 -1.99 1.83
CA TYR A 13 9.13 -0.62 2.33
C TYR A 13 8.76 -0.59 3.82
N ARG A 14 9.44 -1.42 4.62
CA ARG A 14 9.20 -1.58 6.06
C ARG A 14 8.99 -0.25 6.80
N SER A 15 9.90 0.70 6.63
CA SER A 15 9.87 2.01 7.30
C SER A 15 8.56 2.75 7.07
N PHE A 16 8.02 2.70 5.85
CA PHE A 16 6.73 3.31 5.52
C PHE A 16 5.58 2.67 6.32
N TRP A 17 5.54 1.34 6.40
CA TRP A 17 4.45 0.62 7.08
C TRP A 17 4.54 0.69 8.60
N GLU A 18 5.75 0.80 9.17
CA GLU A 18 5.95 1.01 10.61
C GLU A 18 5.55 2.42 11.04
N SER A 19 5.77 3.43 10.20
CA SER A 19 5.51 4.83 10.53
C SER A 19 4.14 5.35 10.09
N THR A 20 3.33 4.54 9.39
CA THR A 20 2.08 5.01 8.77
C THR A 20 0.87 4.28 9.33
N ASP A 21 0.05 5.01 10.07
CA ASP A 21 -1.18 4.43 10.65
C ASP A 21 -2.27 4.17 9.64
N GLU A 22 -2.44 5.12 8.73
CA GLU A 22 -3.44 5.07 7.66
C GLU A 22 -2.74 5.18 6.31
N PRO A 23 -2.22 4.06 5.78
CA PRO A 23 -1.56 4.02 4.49
C PRO A 23 -2.55 4.29 3.35
N SER A 24 -2.06 4.99 2.34
CA SER A 24 -2.75 5.23 1.09
C SER A 24 -1.72 5.27 -0.03
N LEU A 25 -2.18 5.11 -1.27
CA LEU A 25 -1.30 5.25 -2.43
C LEU A 25 -0.58 6.60 -2.43
N ASN A 26 -1.29 7.70 -2.18
CA ASN A 26 -0.68 9.04 -2.18
C ASN A 26 0.42 9.18 -1.11
N LYS A 27 0.20 8.66 0.11
CA LYS A 27 1.23 8.67 1.16
C LYS A 27 2.44 7.82 0.77
N PHE A 28 2.21 6.67 0.12
CA PHE A 28 3.29 5.82 -0.39
C PHE A 28 4.10 6.52 -1.48
N LEU A 29 3.43 7.18 -2.44
CA LEU A 29 4.08 7.96 -3.49
C LEU A 29 4.88 9.13 -2.89
N TYR A 30 4.32 9.85 -1.91
CA TYR A 30 5.04 10.92 -1.23
C TYR A 30 6.29 10.42 -0.49
N TYR A 31 6.19 9.25 0.17
CA TYR A 31 7.34 8.58 0.77
C TYR A 31 8.43 8.26 -0.26
N ARG A 32 8.05 7.73 -1.43
CA ARG A 32 8.97 7.43 -2.53
C ARG A 32 9.56 8.67 -3.20
N PHE A 33 8.76 9.73 -3.34
CA PHE A 33 9.20 11.03 -3.82
C PHE A 33 10.25 11.65 -2.88
N SER A 34 9.99 11.61 -1.57
CA SER A 34 10.91 12.12 -0.56
C SER A 34 12.23 11.35 -0.51
N ALA A 35 12.23 10.07 -0.91
CA ALA A 35 13.44 9.26 -1.07
C ALA A 35 14.20 9.53 -2.39
N GLY A 36 13.68 10.40 -3.26
CA GLY A 36 14.33 10.79 -4.53
C GLY A 36 14.39 9.70 -5.59
N ASN A 37 13.62 8.61 -5.44
CA ASN A 37 13.66 7.44 -6.34
C ASN A 37 12.27 7.02 -6.83
N LEU A 38 11.35 7.98 -6.93
CA LEU A 38 10.03 7.77 -7.50
C LEU A 38 10.16 7.38 -8.98
N GLN A 39 9.52 6.28 -9.36
CA GLN A 39 9.46 5.82 -10.75
C GLN A 39 8.12 6.18 -11.39
N GLU A 40 7.94 5.75 -12.64
CA GLU A 40 6.69 5.89 -13.37
C GLU A 40 5.49 5.30 -12.62
N GLU A 41 4.31 5.84 -12.92
CA GLU A 41 3.05 5.54 -12.24
C GLU A 41 2.78 4.04 -12.11
N ASP A 42 2.83 3.31 -13.23
CA ASP A 42 2.54 1.87 -13.28
C ASP A 42 3.51 1.06 -12.39
N THR A 43 4.77 1.47 -12.32
CA THR A 43 5.77 0.82 -11.49
C THR A 43 5.49 1.07 -10.00
N GLU A 44 5.15 2.28 -9.60
CA GLU A 44 4.83 2.57 -8.20
C GLU A 44 3.49 1.97 -7.74
N HIS A 45 2.50 1.95 -8.63
CA HIS A 45 1.22 1.27 -8.39
C HIS A 45 1.41 -0.23 -8.21
N SER A 46 2.27 -0.85 -9.04
CA SER A 46 2.61 -2.27 -8.92
C SER A 46 3.32 -2.58 -7.59
N ARG A 47 4.25 -1.71 -7.15
CA ARG A 47 4.93 -1.84 -5.85
C ARG A 47 3.97 -1.74 -4.69
N TYR A 48 3.10 -0.74 -4.68
CA TYR A 48 2.08 -0.60 -3.63
C TYR A 48 1.15 -1.82 -3.57
N THR A 49 0.75 -2.34 -4.74
CA THR A 49 -0.04 -3.58 -4.84
C THR A 49 0.70 -4.79 -4.28
N ALA A 50 1.99 -4.92 -4.59
CA ALA A 50 2.82 -6.02 -4.09
C ALA A 50 2.90 -6.02 -2.57
N GLU A 51 3.11 -4.86 -1.94
CA GLU A 51 3.14 -4.73 -0.48
C GLU A 51 1.79 -5.12 0.15
N LEU A 52 0.66 -4.65 -0.39
CA LEU A 52 -0.67 -5.04 0.08
C LEU A 52 -0.91 -6.56 -0.04
N ASN A 53 -0.37 -7.20 -1.09
CA ASN A 53 -0.45 -8.64 -1.27
C ASN A 53 0.43 -9.40 -0.28
N VAL A 54 1.62 -8.89 0.04
CA VAL A 54 2.47 -9.45 1.11
C VAL A 54 1.73 -9.39 2.43
N ILE A 55 1.15 -8.24 2.82
CA ILE A 55 0.37 -8.12 4.07
C ILE A 55 -0.77 -9.15 4.09
N GLY A 56 -1.48 -9.31 2.97
CA GLY A 56 -2.60 -10.25 2.87
C GLY A 56 -2.24 -11.73 3.08
N LYS A 57 -0.96 -12.10 2.97
CA LYS A 57 -0.51 -13.47 3.27
C LYS A 57 -0.39 -13.75 4.78
N TYR A 58 -0.32 -12.71 5.60
CA TYR A 58 -0.10 -12.83 7.05
C TYR A 58 -1.36 -12.65 7.89
N TYR A 59 -2.47 -12.22 7.29
CA TYR A 59 -3.68 -11.87 8.01
C TYR A 59 -4.91 -12.45 7.34
N ASP A 60 -5.73 -13.15 8.14
CA ASP A 60 -7.06 -13.55 7.73
C ASP A 60 -7.93 -12.33 7.44
N GLU A 61 -8.80 -12.42 6.44
CA GLU A 61 -9.67 -11.31 6.03
C GLU A 61 -10.61 -10.84 7.15
N ALA A 62 -11.00 -11.76 8.04
CA ALA A 62 -11.86 -11.47 9.18
C ALA A 62 -11.14 -10.74 10.32
N SER A 63 -9.81 -10.76 10.35
CA SER A 63 -9.03 -10.04 11.36
C SER A 63 -9.15 -8.52 11.17
N GLU A 64 -8.93 -7.75 12.23
CA GLU A 64 -8.95 -6.28 12.15
C GLU A 64 -8.00 -5.74 11.05
N VAL A 65 -6.82 -6.35 10.96
CA VAL A 65 -5.83 -6.02 9.93
C VAL A 65 -6.30 -6.44 8.54
N GLY A 66 -6.90 -7.62 8.42
CA GLY A 66 -7.51 -8.08 7.16
C GLY A 66 -8.59 -7.13 6.66
N GLN A 67 -9.48 -6.67 7.53
CA GLN A 67 -10.52 -5.71 7.18
C GLN A 67 -9.94 -4.34 6.77
N LYS A 68 -8.92 -3.86 7.49
CA LYS A 68 -8.17 -2.64 7.12
C LYS A 68 -7.50 -2.80 5.75
N LEU A 69 -6.86 -3.93 5.49
CA LEU A 69 -6.24 -4.24 4.20
C LEU A 69 -7.27 -4.21 3.06
N GLN A 70 -8.45 -4.80 3.27
CA GLN A 70 -9.53 -4.76 2.27
C GLN A 70 -10.01 -3.33 2.00
N LYS A 71 -10.12 -2.49 3.03
CA LYS A 71 -10.42 -1.05 2.87
C LYS A 71 -9.37 -0.35 2.01
N TRP A 72 -8.08 -0.62 2.24
CA TRP A 72 -6.99 -0.02 1.45
C TRP A 72 -6.97 -0.50 0.01
N LYS A 73 -7.17 -1.81 -0.23
CA LYS A 73 -7.29 -2.36 -1.59
C LYS A 73 -8.44 -1.73 -2.37
N LYS A 74 -9.60 -1.55 -1.73
CA LYS A 74 -10.76 -0.87 -2.33
C LYS A 74 -10.47 0.59 -2.63
N ALA A 75 -9.87 1.32 -1.69
CA ALA A 75 -9.50 2.72 -1.87
C ALA A 75 -8.50 2.89 -3.03
N PHE A 76 -7.49 2.03 -3.10
CA PHE A 76 -6.52 2.03 -4.19
C PHE A 76 -7.17 1.77 -5.55
N LYS A 77 -8.03 0.75 -5.65
CA LYS A 77 -8.78 0.45 -6.88
C LYS A 77 -9.63 1.65 -7.32
N ALA A 78 -10.29 2.32 -6.37
CA ALA A 78 -11.05 3.53 -6.66
C ALA A 78 -10.14 4.65 -7.18
N SER A 79 -8.98 4.90 -6.55
CA SER A 79 -8.02 5.89 -7.02
C SER A 79 -7.57 5.66 -8.46
N ILE A 80 -7.21 4.43 -8.84
CA ILE A 80 -6.83 4.11 -10.22
C ILE A 80 -8.00 4.33 -11.18
N MET A 81 -9.21 3.92 -10.79
CA MET A 81 -10.40 4.09 -11.62
C MET A 81 -10.71 5.56 -11.89
N PHE A 82 -10.62 6.41 -10.86
CA PHE A 82 -10.78 7.86 -11.00
C PHE A 82 -9.71 8.47 -11.90
N LEU A 83 -8.44 8.10 -11.73
CA LEU A 83 -7.36 8.60 -12.58
C LEU A 83 -7.60 8.26 -14.05
N ARG A 84 -7.97 7.02 -14.37
CA ARG A 84 -8.25 6.59 -15.75
C ARG A 84 -9.42 7.32 -16.39
N ILE A 85 -10.48 7.61 -15.64
CA ILE A 85 -11.66 8.33 -16.15
C ILE A 85 -11.36 9.82 -16.36
N SER A 86 -10.44 10.39 -15.58
CA SER A 86 -10.05 11.81 -15.67
C SER A 86 -9.10 12.14 -16.83
N SER A 87 -8.55 11.10 -17.48
CA SER A 87 -7.59 11.22 -18.60
C SER A 87 -8.22 10.96 -19.98
N THR A 88 -9.56 10.84 -20.05
CA THR A 88 -10.33 10.64 -21.30
C THR A 88 -11.16 11.88 -21.60
#